data_AF-A0A2V2UIV4-F1
#
_entry.id   AF-A0A2V2UIV4-F1
#
_cell.length_a   1.000
_cell.length_b   1.000
_cell.length_c   1.000
_cell.angle_alpha   90.00
_cell.angle_beta   90.00
_cell.angle_gamma   90.00
#
_symmetry.space_group_name_H-M   'P 1'
#
loop_
_entity.id
_entity.type
_entity.pdbx_description
1 polymer ?
#
loop_
_entity_poly.entity_id
_entity_poly.type
_entity_poly.pdbx_seq_one_letter_code
_entity_poly.pdbx_strand_id
1 'polypeptide(L)'
;MEAKAVSTPTKPRRRPRSSPRQCRRCNTAQLNRPQPLRDAGFAVAEASFDVDVALDVPDASTLFRKLCATAAPNLTYERKNMVAFSYGVRSSPKRQLMYGSAAGEGYAA
;
A
#
# COMPACT_ATOMS: atom_id res chain seq x y z
N MET A 1 21.04 -0.18 -0.96
CA MET A 1 19.79 0.41 -1.48
C MET A 1 18.66 -0.41 -0.88
N GLU A 2 17.83 0.18 -0.02
CA GLU A 2 16.73 -0.55 0.64
C GLU A 2 15.41 -0.07 0.01
N ALA A 3 14.64 -0.98 -0.57
CA ALA A 3 13.39 -0.67 -1.25
C ALA A 3 12.22 -1.15 -0.38
N LYS A 4 11.41 -0.20 0.12
CA LYS A 4 10.21 -0.52 0.91
C LYS A 4 8.97 -0.45 0.03
N ALA A 5 8.22 -1.54 0.01
CA ALA A 5 7.02 -1.69 -0.82
C ALA A 5 5.77 -1.30 -0.03
N VAL A 6 4.94 -0.41 -0.59
CA VAL A 6 3.60 -0.10 -0.10
C VAL A 6 2.60 -0.60 -1.14
N SER A 7 1.80 -1.60 -0.78
CA SER A 7 0.72 -2.12 -1.63
C SER A 7 -0.63 -1.55 -1.19
N THR A 8 -1.54 -1.37 -2.15
CA THR A 8 -2.87 -0.78 -1.89
C THR A 8 -3.95 -1.65 -2.51
N PRO A 9 -4.99 -2.07 -1.76
CA PRO A 9 -6.12 -2.79 -2.32
C PRO A 9 -7.12 -1.82 -2.97
N THR A 10 -7.66 -2.24 -4.12
CA THR A 10 -8.68 -1.52 -4.89
C THR A 10 -10.05 -1.69 -4.22
N LYS A 11 -10.79 -0.58 -4.04
CA LYS A 11 -12.15 -0.50 -3.46
C LYS A 11 -13.12 -1.57 -4.03
N PRO A 12 -13.88 -2.31 -3.21
CA PRO A 12 -15.07 -3.02 -3.66
C PRO A 12 -16.37 -2.21 -3.43
N ARG A 13 -17.31 -2.39 -4.35
CA ARG A 13 -18.71 -1.94 -4.26
C ARG A 13 -19.42 -2.55 -3.02
N ARG A 14 -20.44 -1.82 -2.56
CA ARG A 14 -21.23 -1.95 -1.31
C ARG A 14 -21.78 -3.36 -0.91
N ARG A 15 -21.64 -3.64 0.41
CA ARG A 15 -22.42 -4.48 1.40
C ARG A 15 -22.07 -5.98 1.58
N PRO A 16 -22.38 -6.63 2.74
CA PRO A 16 -22.74 -6.14 4.09
C PRO A 16 -21.72 -6.54 5.20
N ARG A 17 -21.95 -6.00 6.41
CA ARG A 17 -21.10 -6.06 7.61
C ARG A 17 -20.77 -7.49 8.06
N SER A 18 -19.48 -7.80 8.15
CA SER A 18 -18.95 -8.72 9.16
C SER A 18 -17.71 -8.09 9.79
N SER A 19 -17.68 -8.08 11.12
CA SER A 19 -16.72 -7.39 11.98
C SER A 19 -15.29 -7.86 11.70
N PRO A 20 -14.28 -6.96 11.73
CA PRO A 20 -12.91 -7.33 11.41
C PRO A 20 -12.32 -8.16 12.55
N ARG A 21 -11.86 -9.39 12.24
CA ARG A 21 -10.88 -10.07 13.08
C ARG A 21 -9.58 -9.30 13.00
N GLN A 22 -9.39 -8.40 13.95
CA GLN A 22 -8.15 -7.69 14.20
C GLN A 22 -7.07 -8.73 14.55
N CYS A 23 -6.23 -9.08 13.58
CA CYS A 23 -5.17 -10.07 13.75
C CYS A 23 -3.84 -9.37 14.05
N ARG A 24 -3.20 -9.78 15.13
CA ARG A 24 -2.06 -9.14 15.83
C ARG A 24 -0.70 -9.39 15.16
N ARG A 25 -0.61 -9.26 13.83
CA ARG A 25 0.62 -9.07 13.03
C ARG A 25 0.26 -8.19 11.82
N CYS A 26 0.47 -6.89 11.96
CA CYS A 26 -0.21 -5.86 11.16
C CYS A 26 0.35 -5.59 9.75
N ASN A 27 1.31 -6.38 9.26
CA ASN A 27 2.00 -6.07 8.01
C ASN A 27 1.88 -7.14 6.92
N THR A 28 0.93 -8.06 7.08
CA THR A 28 0.69 -9.10 6.08
C THR A 28 -0.48 -8.68 5.19
N ALA A 29 -0.22 -8.44 3.91
CA ALA A 29 -1.25 -8.19 2.91
C ALA A 29 -1.80 -9.53 2.39
N GLN A 30 -3.12 -9.70 2.46
CA GLN A 30 -3.81 -10.91 1.99
C GLN A 30 -4.55 -10.61 0.70
N LEU A 31 -4.33 -11.44 -0.31
CA LEU A 31 -5.06 -11.44 -1.55
C LEU A 31 -6.01 -12.64 -1.54
N ASN A 32 -7.31 -12.36 -1.46
CA ASN A 32 -8.36 -13.38 -1.58
C ASN A 32 -9.12 -13.15 -2.87
N ARG A 33 -9.06 -14.12 -3.80
CA ARG A 33 -9.75 -13.99 -5.07
C ARG A 33 -11.25 -14.31 -4.94
N PRO A 34 -12.15 -13.51 -5.53
CA PRO A 34 -13.58 -13.84 -5.63
C PRO A 34 -13.85 -15.13 -6.42
N GLN A 35 -14.92 -15.84 -6.05
CA GLN A 35 -15.29 -17.14 -6.65
C GLN A 35 -15.33 -17.15 -8.19
N PRO A 36 -15.92 -16.15 -8.89
CA PRO A 36 -15.99 -16.17 -10.36
C PRO A 36 -14.62 -16.19 -11.05
N LEU A 37 -13.60 -15.57 -10.43
CA LEU A 37 -12.25 -15.57 -10.97
C LEU A 37 -11.48 -16.84 -10.58
N ARG A 38 -11.89 -17.55 -9.53
CA ARG A 38 -11.37 -18.90 -9.21
C ARG A 38 -11.87 -19.89 -10.26
N ASP A 39 -13.17 -19.84 -10.56
CA ASP A 39 -13.82 -20.71 -11.53
C ASP A 39 -13.28 -20.50 -12.96
N ALA A 40 -12.87 -19.26 -13.30
CA ALA A 40 -12.21 -18.92 -14.57
C ALA A 40 -10.74 -19.39 -14.67
N GLY A 41 -10.21 -20.12 -13.68
CA GLY A 41 -8.89 -20.75 -13.77
C GLY A 41 -7.69 -19.82 -13.62
N PHE A 42 -7.86 -18.61 -13.07
CA PHE A 42 -6.72 -17.73 -12.79
C PHE A 42 -5.76 -18.41 -11.78
N ALA A 43 -4.45 -18.24 -11.96
CA ALA A 43 -3.45 -19.06 -11.28
C ALA A 43 -3.38 -18.92 -9.73
N VAL A 44 -3.61 -17.72 -9.18
CA VAL A 44 -3.36 -17.42 -7.73
C VAL A 44 -4.64 -17.27 -6.88
N ALA A 45 -5.21 -18.36 -6.35
CA ALA A 45 -6.50 -18.29 -5.64
C ALA A 45 -6.44 -17.47 -4.33
N GLU A 46 -5.38 -17.68 -3.55
CA GLU A 46 -5.09 -16.97 -2.31
C GLU A 46 -3.58 -16.75 -2.22
N ALA A 47 -3.17 -15.57 -1.74
CA ALA A 47 -1.76 -15.27 -1.52
C ALA A 47 -1.57 -14.33 -0.34
N SER A 48 -0.45 -14.51 0.37
CA SER A 48 -0.08 -13.75 1.54
C SER A 48 1.29 -13.12 1.31
N PHE A 49 1.43 -11.83 1.61
CA PHE A 49 2.67 -11.09 1.42
C PHE A 49 3.04 -10.36 2.71
N ASP A 50 4.23 -10.61 3.22
CA ASP A 50 4.78 -9.84 4.32
C ASP A 50 5.43 -8.57 3.75
N VAL A 51 4.95 -7.41 4.22
CA VAL A 51 5.48 -6.09 3.86
C VAL A 51 5.93 -5.36 5.12
N ASP A 52 6.60 -4.22 4.97
CA ASP A 52 6.92 -3.36 6.12
C ASP A 52 5.66 -2.68 6.67
N VAL A 53 4.76 -2.29 5.77
CA VAL A 53 3.55 -1.52 6.07
C VAL A 53 2.44 -1.92 5.11
N ALA A 54 1.31 -2.36 5.66
CA ALA A 54 0.06 -2.53 4.91
C ALA A 54 -0.92 -1.37 5.20
N LEU A 55 -1.60 -0.87 4.17
CA LEU A 55 -2.62 0.17 4.27
C LEU A 55 -3.88 -0.24 3.48
N ASP A 56 -5.03 -0.31 4.15
CA ASP A 56 -6.31 -0.64 3.49
C ASP A 56 -6.85 0.51 2.64
N VAL A 57 -6.79 1.73 3.19
CA VAL A 57 -7.16 2.96 2.48
C VAL A 57 -5.91 3.84 2.45
N PRO A 58 -5.18 3.87 1.32
CA PRO A 58 -3.97 4.66 1.24
C PRO A 58 -4.34 6.14 1.25
N ASP A 59 -3.80 6.84 2.23
CA ASP A 59 -3.82 8.28 2.35
C ASP A 59 -2.39 8.80 2.23
N ALA A 60 -2.18 9.85 1.44
CA ALA A 60 -0.86 10.37 1.13
C ALA A 60 -0.15 10.91 2.38
N SER A 61 -0.87 11.55 3.31
CA SER A 61 -0.28 12.08 4.54
C SER A 61 0.20 10.96 5.46
N THR A 62 -0.58 9.88 5.56
CA THR A 62 -0.24 8.68 6.34
C THR A 62 0.95 7.96 5.71
N LEU A 63 0.97 7.85 4.39
CA LEU A 63 2.05 7.24 3.63
C LEU A 63 3.35 8.04 3.79
N PHE A 64 3.29 9.37 3.64
CA PHE A 64 4.43 10.26 3.85
C PHE A 64 4.99 10.14 5.27
N ARG A 65 4.14 10.20 6.31
CA ARG A 65 4.58 10.05 7.71
C ARG A 65 5.30 8.73 7.95
N LYS A 66 4.78 7.62 7.44
CA LYS A 66 5.41 6.30 7.58
C LYS A 66 6.72 6.19 6.80
N LEU A 67 6.76 6.71 5.56
CA LEU A 67 7.99 6.76 4.77
C LEU A 67 9.06 7.61 5.47
N CYS A 68 8.72 8.82 5.91
CA CYS A 68 9.63 9.72 6.61
C CYS A 68 10.12 9.14 7.93
N ALA A 69 9.26 8.50 8.73
CA ALA A 69 9.68 7.85 9.97
C ALA A 69 10.78 6.80 9.73
N THR A 70 10.74 6.13 8.58
CA THR A 70 11.73 5.10 8.21
C THR A 70 12.94 5.68 7.47
N ALA A 71 12.74 6.75 6.71
CA ALA A 71 13.74 7.36 5.84
C ALA A 71 14.59 8.43 6.53
N ALA A 72 14.02 9.20 7.46
CA ALA A 72 14.68 10.31 8.13
C ALA A 72 16.03 9.94 8.76
N PRO A 73 16.17 8.85 9.55
CA PRO A 73 17.47 8.52 10.14
C PRO A 73 18.54 8.17 9.09
N ASN A 74 18.15 7.51 8.00
CA ASN A 74 19.05 7.17 6.89
C ASN A 74 19.54 8.42 6.15
N LEU A 75 18.70 9.44 6.07
CA LEU A 75 19.06 10.71 5.45
C LEU A 75 19.93 11.57 6.37
N THR A 76 19.54 11.73 7.65
CA THR A 76 20.18 12.68 8.57
C THR A 76 21.48 12.15 9.18
N TYR A 77 21.53 10.88 9.57
CA TYR A 77 22.69 10.30 10.24
C TYR A 77 23.62 9.58 9.26
N GLU A 78 23.05 8.77 8.38
CA GLU A 78 23.84 7.96 7.44
C GLU A 78 24.17 8.69 6.13
N ARG A 79 23.60 9.88 5.91
CA ARG A 79 23.78 10.71 4.71
C ARG A 79 23.54 9.94 3.41
N LYS A 80 22.59 9.02 3.42
CA LYS A 80 22.23 8.22 2.24
C LYS A 80 21.16 8.94 1.43
N ASN A 81 21.29 8.88 0.11
CA ASN A 81 20.24 9.35 -0.79
C ASN A 81 19.00 8.47 -0.66
N MET A 82 17.84 9.11 -0.52
CA MET A 82 16.55 8.44 -0.41
C MET A 82 15.81 8.51 -1.73
N VAL A 83 15.24 7.38 -2.17
CA VAL A 83 14.42 7.30 -3.37
C VAL A 83 13.13 6.55 -3.04
N ALA A 84 11.99 7.11 -3.46
CA ALA A 84 10.68 6.50 -3.28
C ALA A 84 10.07 6.18 -4.65
N PHE A 85 9.58 4.95 -4.81
CA PHE A 85 8.92 4.49 -6.03
C PHE A 85 7.49 4.07 -5.76
N SER A 86 6.60 4.37 -6.70
CA SER A 86 5.23 3.87 -6.71
C SER A 86 5.10 2.76 -7.77
N TYR A 87 4.71 1.56 -7.37
CA TYR A 87 4.51 0.42 -8.26
C TYR A 87 3.09 -0.14 -8.14
N GLY A 88 2.56 -0.68 -9.24
CA GLY A 88 1.21 -1.25 -9.28
C GLY A 88 0.58 -1.19 -10.67
N VAL A 89 -0.57 -1.87 -10.80
CA VAL A 89 -1.37 -1.92 -12.03
C VAL A 89 -1.90 -0.53 -12.41
N ARG A 90 -2.37 -0.37 -13.65
CA ARG A 90 -2.84 0.93 -14.16
C ARG A 90 -3.99 1.54 -13.33
N SER A 91 -4.85 0.71 -12.76
CA SER A 91 -5.97 1.15 -11.92
C SER A 91 -5.56 1.55 -10.50
N SER A 92 -4.30 1.34 -10.09
CA SER A 92 -3.81 1.76 -8.78
C SER A 92 -3.63 3.29 -8.76
N PRO A 93 -3.99 3.97 -7.66
CA PRO A 93 -4.00 5.44 -7.57
C PRO A 93 -2.60 6.06 -7.39
N LYS A 94 -1.60 5.58 -8.15
CA LYS A 94 -0.17 5.96 -8.02
C LYS A 94 0.03 7.48 -8.13
N ARG A 95 -0.52 8.08 -9.19
CA ARG A 95 -0.40 9.53 -9.45
C ARG A 95 -1.11 10.35 -8.37
N GLN A 96 -2.28 9.91 -7.94
CA GLN A 96 -3.06 10.59 -6.90
C GLN A 96 -2.35 10.56 -5.54
N LEU A 97 -1.73 9.45 -5.18
CA LEU A 97 -0.94 9.38 -3.93
C LEU A 97 0.33 10.24 -4.03
N MET A 98 1.00 10.25 -5.19
CA MET A 98 2.25 10.98 -5.40
C MET A 98 2.06 12.49 -5.41
N TYR A 99 1.09 12.99 -6.18
CA TYR A 99 0.91 14.43 -6.41
C TYR A 99 -0.34 15.01 -5.75
N GLY A 100 -1.26 14.18 -5.25
CA GLY A 100 -2.54 14.64 -4.72
C GLY A 100 -3.57 14.94 -5.81
N SER A 101 -4.76 15.36 -5.38
CA SER A 101 -5.79 15.93 -6.27
C SER A 101 -5.71 17.46 -6.30
N ALA A 102 -5.24 18.06 -5.20
CA ALA A 102 -4.89 19.47 -5.06
C ALA A 102 -3.43 19.63 -4.57
N ALA A 103 -2.92 20.86 -4.63
CA ALA A 103 -1.57 21.18 -4.18
C ALA A 103 -1.38 20.83 -2.69
N GLY A 104 -0.25 20.20 -2.36
CA GLY A 104 0.08 19.81 -0.98
C GLY A 104 -0.58 18.51 -0.50
N GLU A 105 -1.39 17.84 -1.32
CA GLU A 105 -2.07 16.59 -0.92
C GLU A 105 -1.28 15.32 -1.25
N GLY A 106 -0.27 15.40 -2.12
CA GLY A 106 0.57 14.26 -2.49
C GLY A 106 1.74 14.05 -1.53
N TYR A 107 2.29 12.83 -1.46
CA TYR A 107 3.49 12.60 -0.65
C TYR A 107 4.76 13.23 -1.24
N ALA A 108 4.72 13.66 -2.51
CA ALA A 108 5.81 14.36 -3.20
C ALA A 108 5.48 15.84 -3.47
N ALA A 109 4.48 16.39 -2.78
CA ALA A 109 4.07 17.79 -2.88
C ALA A 109 4.90 18.72 -2.00
#